data_AF-A0A8J2Z806-F1
#
_entry.id   AF-A0A8J2Z806-F1
#
_cell.length_a   1.000
_cell.length_b   1.000
_cell.length_c   1.000
_cell.angle_alpha   90.00
_cell.angle_beta   90.00
_cell.angle_gamma   90.00
#
_symmetry.space_group_name_H-M   'P 1'
#
loop_
_entity.id
_entity.type
_entity.pdbx_description
1 polymer ?
#
loop_
_entity_poly.entity_id
_entity_poly.type
_entity_poly.pdbx_seq_one_letter_code
_entity_poly.pdbx_strand_id
1 'polypeptide(L)'
;MAKRGYTRPLRGNAGGTRMAEVAEKEQHGPDSEVGGIAADRLRSIVERIERLEEERKALASDIKDIFAEAKSAGFDVKVLRQVLRLRKQEPAEVEEQETLLDLYKRALGM
;
A
#
# COMPACT_ATOMS: atom_id res chain seq x y z
N MET A 1 -6.92 -82.23 -34.47
CA MET A 1 -8.25 -82.18 -33.84
C MET A 1 -8.46 -80.78 -33.25
N ALA A 2 -9.30 -79.96 -33.88
CA ALA A 2 -9.67 -78.63 -33.43
C ALA A 2 -11.03 -78.66 -32.71
N LYS A 3 -11.34 -77.55 -32.01
CA LYS A 3 -12.64 -77.12 -31.43
C LYS A 3 -12.77 -77.25 -29.90
N ARG A 4 -12.40 -76.19 -29.19
CA ARG A 4 -13.07 -75.78 -27.94
C ARG A 4 -13.91 -74.55 -28.27
N GLY A 5 -15.22 -74.76 -28.38
CA GLY A 5 -16.20 -73.73 -28.71
C GLY A 5 -16.43 -72.80 -27.53
N TYR A 6 -16.42 -71.50 -27.79
CA TYR A 6 -16.95 -70.49 -26.89
C TYR A 6 -18.47 -70.47 -27.03
N THR A 7 -19.20 -70.84 -25.97
CA THR A 7 -20.63 -70.60 -25.84
C THR A 7 -20.86 -69.34 -25.02
N ARG A 8 -21.35 -68.30 -25.69
CA ARG A 8 -21.78 -67.01 -25.13
C ARG A 8 -23.28 -67.11 -24.80
N PRO A 9 -23.75 -66.75 -23.60
CA PRO A 9 -25.15 -66.39 -23.43
C PRO A 9 -25.33 -64.88 -23.58
N LEU A 10 -26.27 -64.49 -24.44
CA LEU A 10 -26.86 -63.15 -24.50
C LEU A 10 -28.34 -63.26 -24.11
N ARG A 11 -28.71 -62.63 -23.00
CA ARG A 11 -30.06 -62.16 -22.63
C ARG A 11 -29.85 -61.32 -21.36
N GLY A 12 -30.01 -60.01 -21.33
CA GLY A 12 -31.16 -59.25 -21.82
C GLY A 12 -31.98 -58.85 -20.60
N ASN A 13 -31.65 -57.72 -19.96
CA ASN A 13 -32.60 -56.99 -19.14
C ASN A 13 -32.38 -55.48 -19.35
N ALA A 14 -33.42 -54.86 -19.90
CA ALA A 14 -33.54 -53.42 -20.06
C ALA A 14 -34.20 -52.84 -18.80
N GLY A 15 -33.78 -51.65 -18.41
CA GLY A 15 -34.50 -50.80 -17.46
C GLY A 15 -33.71 -50.54 -16.18
N GLY A 16 -33.27 -49.30 -15.99
CA GLY A 16 -32.68 -48.85 -14.73
C GLY A 16 -31.75 -47.66 -14.86
N THR A 17 -32.33 -46.51 -15.20
CA THR A 17 -31.96 -45.19 -14.65
C THR A 17 -30.50 -44.73 -14.73
N ARG A 18 -30.26 -43.74 -15.60
CA ARG A 18 -29.14 -42.80 -15.52
C ARG A 18 -29.08 -42.18 -14.11
N MET A 19 -27.99 -42.40 -13.39
CA MET A 19 -27.47 -41.52 -12.34
C MET A 19 -25.98 -41.42 -12.63
N ALA A 20 -25.57 -40.43 -13.42
CA ALA A 20 -24.98 -39.20 -12.90
C ALA A 20 -23.75 -39.50 -12.02
N GLU A 21 -22.62 -39.64 -12.69
CA GLU A 21 -21.37 -38.95 -12.39
C GLU A 21 -21.34 -38.18 -11.07
N VAL A 22 -20.67 -38.76 -10.08
CA VAL A 22 -19.98 -37.99 -9.04
C VAL A 22 -18.57 -38.53 -8.95
N ALA A 23 -17.74 -38.06 -9.89
CA ALA A 23 -16.31 -38.02 -9.67
C ALA A 23 -16.07 -37.06 -8.51
N GLU A 24 -15.78 -37.60 -7.32
CA GLU A 24 -15.16 -36.86 -6.24
C GLU A 24 -13.80 -36.36 -6.75
N LYS A 25 -13.80 -35.18 -7.34
CA LYS A 25 -12.61 -34.35 -7.43
C LYS A 25 -12.30 -33.93 -6.01
N GLU A 26 -11.46 -34.70 -5.33
CA GLU A 26 -10.60 -34.17 -4.28
C GLU A 26 -9.80 -33.03 -4.90
N GLN A 27 -10.31 -31.80 -4.75
CA GLN A 27 -9.54 -30.59 -4.97
C GLN A 27 -8.62 -30.43 -3.76
N HIS A 28 -7.52 -31.18 -3.74
CA HIS A 28 -6.32 -30.72 -3.05
C HIS A 28 -5.52 -29.88 -4.03
N GLY A 29 -6.00 -28.66 -4.27
CA GLY A 29 -5.16 -27.62 -4.84
C GLY A 29 -4.12 -27.24 -3.79
N PRO A 30 -2.83 -27.10 -4.14
CA PRO A 30 -1.87 -26.50 -3.22
C PRO A 30 -2.17 -25.00 -3.16
N ASP A 31 -3.20 -24.63 -2.39
CA ASP A 31 -3.52 -23.25 -2.06
C ASP A 31 -2.43 -22.73 -1.12
N SER A 32 -1.30 -22.35 -1.73
CA SER A 32 -0.51 -21.19 -1.32
C SER A 32 -0.18 -21.08 0.18
N GLU A 33 0.46 -22.07 0.79
CA GLU A 33 1.13 -21.87 2.09
C GLU A 33 2.17 -20.74 2.04
N VAL A 34 2.73 -20.46 0.84
CA VAL A 34 3.66 -19.34 0.59
C VAL A 34 2.93 -18.00 0.42
N GLY A 35 1.64 -18.01 0.04
CA GLY A 35 0.83 -16.81 -0.18
C GLY A 35 0.15 -16.28 1.08
N GLY A 36 -0.21 -17.14 2.03
CA GLY A 36 -0.92 -16.75 3.26
C GLY A 36 -0.09 -15.85 4.19
N ILE A 37 1.09 -16.33 4.62
CA ILE A 37 1.96 -15.59 5.56
C ILE A 37 2.49 -14.30 4.90
N ALA A 38 2.80 -14.34 3.61
CA ALA A 38 3.25 -13.18 2.86
C ALA A 38 2.12 -12.14 2.68
N ALA A 39 0.88 -12.58 2.42
CA ALA A 39 -0.29 -11.71 2.30
C ALA A 39 -0.66 -11.08 3.64
N ASP A 40 -0.61 -11.83 4.75
CA ASP A 40 -0.92 -11.30 6.08
C ASP A 40 0.12 -10.25 6.53
N ARG A 41 1.41 -10.50 6.25
CA ARG A 41 2.47 -9.53 6.50
C ARG A 41 2.29 -8.28 5.64
N LEU A 42 1.94 -8.42 4.37
CA LEU A 42 1.67 -7.30 3.47
C LEU A 42 0.47 -6.47 3.95
N ARG A 43 -0.63 -7.14 4.32
CA ARG A 43 -1.83 -6.50 4.87
C ARG A 43 -1.50 -5.69 6.12
N SER A 44 -0.75 -6.25 7.06
CA SER A 44 -0.33 -5.54 8.27
C SER A 44 0.54 -4.30 7.97
N ILE A 45 1.42 -4.37 6.96
CA ILE A 45 2.22 -3.21 6.55
C ILE A 45 1.33 -2.13 5.95
N VAL A 46 0.39 -2.49 5.07
CA VAL A 46 -0.55 -1.56 4.43
C VAL A 46 -1.42 -0.87 5.47
N GLU A 47 -2.06 -1.62 6.37
CA GLU A 47 -2.93 -1.05 7.42
C GLU A 47 -2.16 -0.06 8.32
N ARG A 48 -0.91 -0.38 8.67
CA ARG A 48 -0.05 0.51 9.47
C ARG A 48 0.30 1.80 8.72
N ILE A 49 0.55 1.72 7.41
CA ILE A 49 0.83 2.90 6.57
C ILE A 49 -0.42 3.74 6.40
N GLU A 50 -1.58 3.14 6.15
CA GLU A 50 -2.85 3.86 5.98
C GLU A 50 -3.21 4.67 7.23
N ARG A 51 -3.07 4.07 8.41
CA ARG A 51 -3.25 4.79 9.68
C ARG A 51 -2.31 5.99 9.81
N LEU A 52 -1.02 5.82 9.47
CA LEU A 52 -0.05 6.92 9.52
C LEU A 52 -0.34 8.01 8.48
N GLU A 53 -0.87 7.66 7.30
CA GLU A 53 -1.30 8.64 6.30
C GLU A 53 -2.52 9.43 6.76
N GLU A 54 -3.49 8.78 7.44
CA GLU A 54 -4.63 9.46 8.04
C GLU A 54 -4.18 10.44 9.14
N GLU A 55 -3.30 10.01 10.05
CA GLU A 55 -2.71 10.87 11.09
C GLU A 55 -1.96 12.05 10.45
N ARG A 56 -1.14 11.80 9.42
CA ARG A 56 -0.41 12.85 8.70
C ARG A 56 -1.38 13.85 8.04
N LYS A 57 -2.49 13.39 7.49
CA LYS A 57 -3.51 14.24 6.88
C LYS A 57 -4.21 15.11 7.92
N ALA A 58 -4.55 14.55 9.09
CA ALA A 58 -5.10 15.30 10.21
C ALA A 58 -4.13 16.40 10.66
N LEU A 59 -2.87 16.04 10.95
CA LEU A 59 -1.82 17.01 11.31
C LEU A 59 -1.61 18.09 10.25
N ALA A 60 -1.67 17.71 8.97
CA ALA A 60 -1.56 18.68 7.88
C ALA A 60 -2.77 19.64 7.82
N SER A 61 -3.95 19.22 8.27
CA SER A 61 -5.11 20.10 8.46
C SER A 61 -4.87 21.06 9.61
N ASP A 62 -4.47 20.55 10.77
CA ASP A 62 -4.22 21.36 11.97
C ASP A 62 -3.16 22.45 11.69
N ILE A 63 -2.09 22.11 10.98
CA ILE A 63 -1.06 23.07 10.57
C ILE A 63 -1.65 24.18 9.68
N LYS A 64 -2.58 23.84 8.77
CA LYS A 64 -3.23 24.85 7.92
C LYS A 64 -4.11 25.78 8.74
N ASP A 65 -4.83 25.26 9.72
CA ASP A 65 -5.70 26.04 10.59
C ASP A 65 -4.88 27.03 11.43
N ILE A 66 -3.72 26.61 11.96
CA ILE A 66 -2.77 27.50 12.65
C ILE A 66 -2.26 28.61 11.72
N PHE A 67 -1.94 28.30 10.46
CA PHE A 67 -1.54 29.33 9.50
C PHE A 67 -2.70 30.29 9.17
N ALA A 68 -3.94 29.80 9.14
CA ALA A 68 -5.12 30.63 8.94
C ALA A 68 -5.36 31.56 10.13
N GLU A 69 -5.20 31.06 11.36
CA GLU A 69 -5.25 31.85 12.59
C GLU A 69 -4.17 32.93 12.58
N ALA A 70 -2.92 32.57 12.28
CA ALA A 70 -1.82 33.52 12.19
C ALA A 70 -2.10 34.62 11.15
N LYS A 71 -2.70 34.27 10.01
CA LYS A 71 -3.12 35.24 8.99
C LYS A 71 -4.21 36.18 9.53
N SER A 72 -5.19 35.65 10.27
CA SER A 72 -6.26 36.44 10.88
C SER A 72 -5.75 37.39 11.98
N ALA A 73 -4.69 36.99 12.68
CA ALA A 73 -3.98 37.81 13.66
C ALA A 73 -3.06 38.87 13.01
N GLY A 74 -2.93 38.89 11.68
CA GLY A 74 -2.15 39.89 10.94
C GLY A 74 -0.71 39.51 10.61
N PHE A 75 -0.30 38.25 10.82
CA PHE A 75 1.03 37.78 10.44
C PHE A 75 1.12 37.38 8.96
N ASP A 76 2.28 37.60 8.33
CA ASP A 76 2.56 37.10 6.99
C ASP A 76 2.95 35.61 7.03
N VAL A 77 2.06 34.76 6.50
CA VAL A 77 2.24 33.31 6.40
C VAL A 77 3.50 32.92 5.61
N LYS A 78 3.89 33.69 4.60
CA LYS A 78 5.11 33.40 3.81
C LYS A 78 6.36 33.59 4.65
N VAL A 79 6.42 34.67 5.43
CA VAL A 79 7.54 34.95 6.33
C VAL A 79 7.60 33.90 7.43
N LEU A 80 6.47 33.51 8.02
CA LEU A 80 6.42 32.44 9.02
C LEU A 80 6.96 31.10 8.48
N ARG A 81 6.63 30.73 7.24
CA ARG A 81 7.19 29.53 6.59
C ARG A 81 8.70 29.62 6.40
N GLN A 82 9.22 30.80 6.05
CA GLN A 82 10.65 31.03 5.94
C GLN A 82 11.35 30.90 7.30
N VAL A 83 10.77 31.48 8.36
CA VAL A 83 11.27 31.34 9.74
C VAL A 83 11.30 29.87 10.16
N LEU A 84 10.23 29.12 9.92
CA LEU A 84 10.19 27.68 10.21
C LEU A 84 11.25 26.88 9.44
N ARG A 85 11.58 27.28 8.21
CA ARG A 85 12.65 26.67 7.43
C ARG A 85 14.03 26.97 8.02
N LEU A 86 14.30 28.23 8.34
CA LEU A 86 15.56 28.66 8.97
C LEU A 86 15.75 27.95 10.32
N ARG A 87 14.70 27.83 11.13
CA ARG A 87 14.74 27.12 12.42
C ARG A 87 15.00 25.61 12.32
N LYS A 88 14.84 25.02 11.14
CA LYS A 88 15.16 23.60 10.90
C LYS A 88 16.60 23.38 10.42
N GLN A 89 17.29 24.45 10.00
CA GLN A 89 18.68 24.39 9.56
C GLN A 89 19.61 24.48 10.77
N GLU A 90 20.85 24.02 10.59
CA GLU A 90 21.88 24.17 11.61
C GLU A 90 22.26 25.65 11.77
N PRO A 91 22.45 26.17 13.00
CA PRO A 91 22.78 27.58 13.21
C PRO A 91 24.01 28.06 12.42
N ALA A 92 25.02 27.20 12.29
CA ALA A 92 26.25 27.49 11.54
C ALA A 92 25.99 27.66 10.03
N GLU A 93 25.16 26.78 9.43
CA GLU A 93 24.79 26.89 8.02
C GLU A 93 23.99 28.17 7.73
N VAL A 94 23.11 28.57 8.66
CA VAL A 94 22.33 29.81 8.54
C VAL A 94 23.26 31.02 8.57
N GLU A 95 24.18 31.08 9.53
CA GLU A 95 25.13 32.20 9.67
C GLU A 95 26.06 32.33 8.46
N GLU A 96 26.55 31.21 7.93
CA GLU A 96 27.36 31.21 6.70
C GLU A 96 26.56 31.75 5.51
N GLN A 97 25.33 31.26 5.31
CA GLN A 97 24.45 31.73 4.24
C GLN A 97 24.12 33.23 4.38
N GLU A 98 23.85 33.70 5.59
CA GLU A 98 23.58 35.13 5.85
C GLU A 98 24.81 35.99 5.53
N THR A 99 26.00 35.54 5.92
CA THR A 99 27.27 36.22 5.63
C THR A 99 27.53 36.34 4.13
N LEU A 100 27.36 35.23 3.39
CA LEU A 100 27.53 35.21 1.94
C LEU A 100 26.49 36.09 1.24
N LEU A 101 25.25 36.06 1.70
CA LEU A 101 24.16 36.85 1.15
C LEU A 101 24.37 38.34 1.35
N ASP A 102 24.87 38.74 2.52
CA ASP A 102 25.24 40.13 2.82
C ASP A 102 26.43 40.60 1.96
N LEU A 103 27.45 39.75 1.79
CA LEU A 103 28.57 40.04 0.87
C LEU A 103 28.09 40.30 -0.56
N TYR A 104 27.20 39.45 -1.08
CA TYR A 104 26.67 39.60 -2.43
C TYR A 104 25.76 40.83 -2.56
N LYS A 105 24.93 41.14 -1.56
CA LYS A 105 24.12 42.37 -1.55
C LYS A 105 24.99 43.62 -1.61
N ARG A 106 26.04 43.68 -0.79
CA ARG A 106 27.02 44.79 -0.82
C ARG A 106 27.69 44.92 -2.17
N ALA A 107 28.10 43.80 -2.78
CA ALA A 107 28.70 43.81 -4.11
C ALA A 107 27.75 44.32 -5.20
N LEU A 108 26.44 44.08 -5.04
CA LEU A 108 25.39 44.55 -5.94
C LEU A 108 24.85 45.95 -5.59
N GLY A 109 25.27 46.54 -4.46
CA GLY A 109 24.77 47.83 -3.99
C GLY A 109 23.33 47.82 -3.49
N MET A 110 22.85 46.66 -3.01
CA MET A 110 21.53 46.46 -2.37
C MET A 110 21.65 46.47 -0.85
#